data_AF-A0A2T7UZG5-F1
#
_entry.id   AF-A0A2T7UZG5-F1
#
_cell.length_a   1.000
_cell.length_b   1.000
_cell.length_c   1.000
_cell.angle_alpha   90.00
_cell.angle_beta   90.00
_cell.angle_gamma   90.00
#
_symmetry.space_group_name_H-M   'P 1'
#
loop_
_entity.id
_entity.type
_entity.pdbx_description
1 polymer ?
#
loop_
_entity_poly.entity_id
_entity_poly.type
_entity_poly.pdbx_seq_one_letter_code
_entity_poly.pdbx_strand_id
1 'polypeptide(L)'
;MRIQQAIAIAKADENRLIRFISRRDRFLDALDWDALPEQMAREAAMMDELLATELAEAACYVIWLEECLSYGVEDVIGAHHLQPVSVIRAVASLA
;
A
#
# COMPACT_ATOMS: atom_id res chain seq x y z
N MET A 1 7.62 16.36 -13.22
CA MET A 1 6.15 16.15 -13.20
C MET A 1 5.62 17.14 -12.19
N ARG A 2 4.53 17.86 -12.50
CA ARG A 2 4.03 18.92 -11.62
C ARG A 2 3.72 18.35 -10.25
N ILE A 3 4.16 19.03 -9.19
CA ILE A 3 4.02 18.53 -7.81
C ILE A 3 2.56 18.26 -7.44
N GLN A 4 1.62 19.07 -7.94
CA GLN A 4 0.19 18.86 -7.74
C GLN A 4 -0.30 17.54 -8.36
N GLN A 5 0.23 17.18 -9.53
CA GLN A 5 -0.05 15.88 -10.16
C GLN A 5 0.59 14.75 -9.36
N ALA A 6 1.80 14.95 -8.81
CA ALA A 6 2.46 13.97 -7.95
C ALA A 6 1.64 13.69 -6.68
N ILE A 7 1.16 14.74 -6.01
CA ILE A 7 0.29 14.62 -4.83
C ILE A 7 -1.01 13.88 -5.19
N ALA A 8 -1.63 14.22 -6.32
CA ALA A 8 -2.85 13.54 -6.76
C ALA A 8 -2.63 12.04 -7.00
N ILE A 9 -1.52 11.66 -7.63
CA ILE A 9 -1.15 10.26 -7.86
C ILE A 9 -0.85 9.56 -6.52
N ALA A 10 -0.03 10.15 -5.66
CA ALA A 10 0.34 9.57 -4.37
C ALA A 10 -0.89 9.34 -3.47
N LYS A 11 -1.81 10.31 -3.40
CA LYS A 11 -3.08 10.16 -2.68
C LYS A 11 -3.97 9.09 -3.30
N ALA A 12 -3.98 8.95 -4.62
CA ALA A 12 -4.77 7.92 -5.28
C ALA A 12 -4.21 6.51 -4.97
N ASP A 13 -2.89 6.36 -4.94
CA ASP A 13 -2.20 5.12 -4.60
C ASP A 13 -2.40 4.74 -3.12
N GLU A 14 -2.22 5.69 -2.19
CA GLU A 14 -2.52 5.51 -0.75
C GLU A 14 -3.96 5.04 -0.55
N ASN A 15 -4.94 5.73 -1.16
CA ASN A 15 -6.35 5.34 -1.08
C ASN A 15 -6.62 3.96 -1.69
N ARG A 16 -5.88 3.56 -2.72
CA ARG A 16 -5.98 2.22 -3.31
C ARG A 16 -5.49 1.16 -2.32
N LEU A 17 -4.40 1.43 -1.61
CA LEU A 17 -3.85 0.53 -0.60
C LEU A 17 -4.81 0.41 0.60
N ILE A 18 -5.36 1.52 1.10
CA ILE A 18 -6.40 1.52 2.15
C ILE A 18 -7.58 0.63 1.73
N ARG A 19 -8.12 0.81 0.52
CA ARG A 19 -9.23 -0.02 0.01
C ARG A 19 -8.85 -1.48 -0.17
N PHE A 20 -7.58 -1.79 -0.43
CA PHE A 20 -7.12 -3.17 -0.51
C PHE A 20 -7.08 -3.80 0.89
N ILE A 21 -6.44 -3.14 1.86
CA ILE A 21 -6.36 -3.59 3.25
C ILE A 21 -7.76 -3.83 3.81
N SER A 22 -8.68 -2.86 3.69
CA SER A 22 -10.05 -3.01 4.20
C SER A 22 -10.83 -4.16 3.55
N ARG A 23 -10.55 -4.53 2.30
CA ARG A 23 -11.18 -5.70 1.65
C ARG A 23 -10.57 -7.00 2.16
N ARG A 24 -9.26 -7.02 2.39
CA ARG A 24 -8.56 -8.17 2.96
C ARG A 24 -9.03 -8.42 4.39
N ASP A 25 -9.13 -7.39 5.23
CA ASP A 25 -9.58 -7.54 6.62
C ASP A 25 -10.97 -8.18 6.67
N ARG A 26 -11.93 -7.70 5.86
CA ARG A 26 -13.27 -8.31 5.75
C ARG A 26 -13.25 -9.75 5.26
N PHE A 27 -12.32 -10.08 4.36
CA PHE A 27 -12.17 -11.46 3.86
C PHE A 27 -11.61 -12.38 4.96
N LEU A 28 -10.58 -11.91 5.67
CA LEU A 28 -9.93 -12.63 6.77
C LEU A 28 -10.87 -12.81 7.97
N ASP A 29 -11.70 -11.81 8.29
CA ASP A 29 -12.73 -11.90 9.33
C ASP A 29 -13.80 -12.97 9.03
N ALA A 30 -14.09 -13.21 7.75
CA ALA A 30 -15.07 -14.20 7.31
C ALA A 30 -14.47 -15.59 7.09
N LEU A 31 -13.15 -15.74 7.21
CA LEU A 31 -12.43 -16.96 6.90
C LEU A 31 -12.49 -17.95 8.06
N ASP A 32 -12.74 -19.23 7.75
CA ASP A 32 -12.64 -20.30 8.74
C ASP A 32 -11.16 -20.68 8.91
N TRP A 33 -10.53 -20.10 9.93
CA TRP A 33 -9.12 -20.28 10.21
C TRP A 33 -8.76 -21.71 10.63
N ASP A 34 -9.69 -22.44 11.24
CA ASP A 34 -9.46 -23.82 11.69
C ASP A 34 -9.43 -24.81 10.51
N ALA A 35 -10.00 -24.41 9.37
CA ALA A 35 -10.00 -25.19 8.13
C ALA A 35 -8.76 -24.93 7.24
N LEU A 36 -7.90 -23.96 7.59
CA LEU A 36 -6.72 -23.60 6.80
C LEU A 36 -5.47 -24.41 7.20
N PRO A 37 -4.56 -24.68 6.25
CA PRO A 37 -3.21 -25.11 6.57
C PRO A 37 -2.49 -24.06 7.43
N GLU A 38 -1.77 -24.49 8.46
CA GLU A 38 -1.01 -23.61 9.38
C GLU A 38 -0.07 -22.66 8.63
N GLN A 39 0.55 -23.10 7.54
CA GLN A 39 1.41 -22.27 6.70
C GLN A 39 0.65 -21.09 6.07
N MET A 40 -0.56 -21.31 5.58
CA MET A 40 -1.39 -20.23 5.00
C MET A 40 -1.85 -19.24 6.07
N ALA A 41 -2.18 -19.73 7.27
CA ALA A 41 -2.56 -18.86 8.38
C ALA A 41 -1.37 -17.96 8.80
N ARG A 42 -0.16 -18.53 8.83
CA ARG A 42 1.07 -17.78 9.12
C ARG A 42 1.39 -16.74 8.05
N GLU A 43 1.32 -17.10 6.78
CA GLU A 43 1.56 -16.18 5.67
C GLU A 43 0.56 -15.02 5.67
N ALA A 44 -0.71 -15.31 5.93
CA ALA A 44 -1.74 -14.29 6.05
C ALA A 44 -1.42 -13.28 7.16
N ALA A 45 -0.95 -13.73 8.33
CA ALA A 45 -0.55 -12.86 9.44
C ALA A 45 0.73 -12.05 9.14
N MET A 46 1.73 -12.63 8.46
CA MET A 46 2.96 -11.91 8.08
C MET A 46 2.68 -10.79 7.05
N MET A 47 1.63 -10.94 6.24
CA MET A 47 1.21 -9.90 5.31
C MET A 47 0.66 -8.63 6.01
N ASP A 48 0.16 -8.73 7.25
CA ASP A 48 -0.36 -7.55 7.97
C ASP A 48 0.75 -6.53 8.23
N GLU A 49 1.91 -6.99 8.69
CA GLU A 49 3.05 -6.12 9.00
C GLU A 49 3.62 -5.46 7.74
N LEU A 50 3.68 -6.21 6.64
CA LEU A 50 4.13 -5.69 5.34
C LEU A 50 3.16 -4.63 4.80
N LEU A 51 1.86 -4.87 4.87
CA LEU A 51 0.84 -3.91 4.44
C LEU A 51 0.80 -2.65 5.31
N ALA A 52 1.01 -2.79 6.62
CA ALA A 52 1.11 -1.66 7.53
C ALA A 52 2.33 -0.78 7.18
N THR A 53 3.46 -1.40 6.84
CA THR A 53 4.66 -0.70 6.40
C THR A 53 4.43 0.03 5.07
N GLU A 54 3.86 -0.65 4.06
CA GLU A 54 3.56 -0.02 2.77
C GLU A 54 2.59 1.17 2.93
N LEU A 55 1.62 1.07 3.84
CA LEU A 55 0.68 2.17 4.09
C LEU A 55 1.36 3.35 4.79
N ALA A 56 2.23 3.09 5.76
CA ALA A 56 2.99 4.12 6.43
C ALA A 56 3.92 4.86 5.44
N GLU A 57 4.60 4.12 4.55
CA GLU A 57 5.45 4.70 3.50
C GLU A 57 4.64 5.56 2.52
N ALA A 58 3.46 5.08 2.10
CA ALA A 58 2.56 5.84 1.22
C ALA A 58 2.11 7.16 1.85
N ALA A 59 1.70 7.12 3.12
CA ALA A 59 1.31 8.32 3.87
C ALA A 59 2.49 9.30 4.04
N CYS A 60 3.68 8.78 4.39
CA CYS A 60 4.90 9.60 4.50
C CYS A 60 5.23 10.28 3.16
N TYR A 61 5.06 9.59 2.05
CA TYR A 61 5.34 10.15 0.73
C TYR A 61 4.38 11.28 0.36
N VAL A 62 3.08 11.14 0.68
CA VAL A 62 2.10 12.23 0.52
C VAL A 62 2.50 13.45 1.35
N ILE A 63 2.82 13.25 2.64
CA ILE A 63 3.26 14.33 3.54
C ILE A 63 4.48 15.04 2.97
N TRP A 64 5.49 14.28 2.54
CA TRP A 64 6.71 14.84 1.96
C TRP A 64 6.45 15.69 0.70
N LEU A 65 5.54 15.26 -0.18
CA LEU A 65 5.14 16.04 -1.35
C LEU A 65 4.40 17.33 -0.97
N GLU A 66 3.52 17.28 0.03
CA GLU A 66 2.80 18.45 0.54
C GLU A 66 3.75 19.46 1.20
N GLU A 67 4.75 18.98 1.95
CA GLU A 67 5.82 19.81 2.50
C GLU A 67 6.64 20.47 1.39
N CYS A 68 7.07 19.70 0.38
CA CYS A 68 7.79 20.25 -0.78
C CYS A 68 6.98 21.37 -1.47
N LEU A 69 5.67 21.18 -1.65
CA LEU A 69 4.80 22.22 -2.21
C LEU A 69 4.78 23.48 -1.32
N SER A 70 4.73 23.30 0.01
CA SER A 70 4.77 24.43 0.96
C SER A 70 6.08 25.22 0.90
N TYR A 71 7.20 24.58 0.52
CA TYR A 71 8.49 25.21 0.27
C TYR A 71 8.64 25.82 -1.13
N GLY A 72 7.59 25.78 -1.95
CA GLY A 72 7.59 26.37 -3.29
C GLY A 72 8.19 25.48 -4.38
N VAL A 73 8.35 24.18 -4.14
CA VAL A 73 8.74 23.22 -5.18
C VAL A 73 7.57 23.06 -6.16
N GLU A 74 7.81 23.26 -7.46
CA GLU A 74 6.75 23.16 -8.49
C GLU A 74 6.78 21.84 -9.27
N ASP A 75 7.93 21.18 -9.31
CA ASP A 75 8.18 19.97 -10.11
C ASP A 75 9.01 18.96 -9.33
N VAL A 76 8.67 17.68 -9.51
CA VAL A 76 9.36 16.55 -8.89
C VAL A 76 9.82 15.57 -9.98
N ILE A 77 11.01 15.00 -9.80
CA ILE A 77 11.57 13.96 -10.67
C ILE A 77 11.27 12.60 -10.04
N GLY A 78 10.66 11.68 -10.80
CA GLY A 78 10.45 10.29 -10.37
C GLY A 78 9.35 10.10 -9.33
N ALA A 79 8.11 10.51 -9.62
CA ALA A 79 7.00 10.04 -8.80
C ALA A 79 6.84 8.53 -8.99
N HIS A 80 7.19 7.79 -7.95
CA HIS A 80 7.01 6.36 -7.92
C HIS A 80 5.53 6.07 -7.78
N HIS A 81 4.96 5.31 -8.72
CA HIS A 81 3.71 4.65 -8.47
C HIS A 81 3.94 3.64 -7.35
N LEU A 82 3.26 3.82 -6.23
CA LEU A 82 3.16 2.81 -5.18
C LEU A 82 2.19 1.76 -5.70
N GLN A 83 2.67 0.94 -6.65
CA GLN A 83 1.97 -0.29 -6.92
C GLN A 83 2.20 -1.22 -5.72
N PRO A 84 1.17 -1.96 -5.24
CA PRO A 84 1.32 -3.00 -4.23
C PRO A 84 2.10 -4.21 -4.80
N VAL A 85 3.31 -3.97 -5.29
CA VAL A 85 4.13 -4.86 -6.13
C VAL A 85 4.95 -5.83 -5.29
N SER A 86 5.16 -5.57 -4.01
CA SER A 86 5.81 -6.58 -3.16
C SER A 86 4.84 -7.72 -2.84
N VAL A 87 3.61 -7.40 -2.42
CA VAL A 87 2.61 -8.36 -1.95
C VAL A 87 1.93 -9.15 -3.09
N ILE A 88 1.45 -8.48 -4.14
CA ILE A 88 0.71 -9.15 -5.22
C ILE A 88 1.64 -10.07 -6.03
N ARG A 89 2.91 -9.71 -6.18
CA ARG A 89 3.89 -10.50 -6.96
C ARG A 89 4.34 -11.75 -6.19
N ALA A 90 4.43 -11.67 -4.86
CA ALA A 90 4.67 -12.83 -4.01
C ALA A 90 3.51 -13.84 -4.07
N VAL A 91 2.26 -13.37 -3.98
CA VAL A 91 1.07 -14.22 -4.06
C VAL A 91 0.88 -14.82 -5.46
N ALA A 92 1.14 -14.05 -6.54
CA ALA A 92 1.05 -14.55 -7.91
C ALA A 92 2.19 -15.52 -8.30
N SER A 93 3.26 -15.63 -7.51
CA SER A 93 4.35 -16.60 -7.71
C SER A 93 4.15 -17.92 -6.94
N LEU A 94 3.09 -18.00 -6.12
CA LEU A 94 2.71 -19.17 -5.32
C LEU A 94 1.46 -19.89 -5.86
N ALA A 95 0.94 -19.46 -7.02
CA ALA A 95 -0.16 -20.09 -7.75
C ALA A 95 0.32 -20.59 -9.12
#